data_AF-A0A7T8JII9-F1
#
_entry.id   AF-A0A7T8JII9-F1
#
_cell.length_a   1.000
_cell.length_b   1.000
_cell.length_c   1.000
_cell.angle_alpha   90.00
_cell.angle_beta   90.00
_cell.angle_gamma   90.00
#
_symmetry.space_group_name_H-M   'P 1'
#
loop_
_entity.id
_entity.type
_entity.pdbx_description
1 polymer ?
#
loop_
_entity_poly.entity_id
_entity_poly.type
_entity_poly.pdbx_seq_one_letter_code
_entity_poly.pdbx_strand_id
1 'polypeptide(L)'
;LKAERERGITIDIALWKFETAKYYVTIIDAPGHRDFIKNMITGTSQADCAVLIVAAGTGEFEAGISKNGQTREHALLAFTLGVRQLIVGVNKMDSTEPPYSEPRFEEIKKEVSSYIKKIGYNPAAVVFVPISGWHGDNMLEPSAKMPWFKGWSVERKEGKAEGKTLIDALDAILPPSRPTDKALRLPLQ
;
A
#
# COMPACT_ATOMS: atom_id res chain seq x y z
N LEU A 1 -14.57 -2.76 -17.63
CA LEU A 1 -15.23 -1.44 -17.40
C LEU A 1 -16.73 -1.50 -17.10
N LYS A 2 -17.64 -1.90 -18.02
CA LYS A 2 -19.10 -1.90 -17.72
C LYS A 2 -19.50 -2.93 -16.65
N ALA A 3 -18.95 -4.15 -16.73
CA ALA A 3 -19.16 -5.22 -15.75
C ALA A 3 -18.51 -4.97 -14.37
N GLU A 4 -17.41 -4.18 -14.32
CA GLU A 4 -16.74 -3.80 -13.07
C GLU A 4 -17.54 -2.72 -12.32
N ARG A 5 -18.05 -1.72 -13.05
CA ARG A 5 -18.92 -0.69 -12.49
C ARG A 5 -20.24 -1.24 -11.97
N GLU A 6 -20.79 -2.27 -12.63
CA GLU A 6 -22.03 -2.95 -12.19
C GLU A 6 -21.84 -3.81 -10.93
N ARG A 7 -20.63 -4.37 -10.72
CA ARG A 7 -20.34 -5.23 -9.57
C ARG A 7 -19.59 -4.55 -8.43
N GLY A 8 -19.09 -3.32 -8.64
CA GLY A 8 -18.32 -2.57 -7.65
C GLY A 8 -16.98 -3.22 -7.28
N ILE A 9 -16.47 -4.11 -8.12
CA ILE A 9 -15.20 -4.82 -7.92
C ILE A 9 -14.35 -4.74 -9.20
N THR A 10 -13.05 -4.50 -9.06
CA THR A 10 -12.07 -4.58 -10.16
C THR A 10 -11.99 -6.04 -10.63
N ILE A 11 -12.07 -6.28 -11.95
CA ILE A 11 -12.09 -7.62 -12.56
C ILE A 11 -10.83 -7.84 -13.39
N ASP A 12 -10.47 -6.86 -14.22
CA ASP A 12 -9.25 -6.86 -15.04
C ASP A 12 -8.18 -5.96 -14.42
N ILE A 13 -6.90 -6.28 -14.67
CA ILE A 13 -5.79 -5.44 -14.20
C ILE A 13 -5.84 -4.12 -14.96
N ALA A 14 -6.19 -3.04 -14.26
CA ALA A 14 -6.08 -1.70 -14.82
C ALA A 14 -4.65 -1.18 -14.65
N LEU A 15 -4.01 -0.84 -15.76
CA LEU A 15 -2.69 -0.23 -15.80
C LEU A 15 -2.82 1.28 -15.95
N TRP A 16 -2.50 2.01 -14.89
CA TRP A 16 -2.42 3.47 -14.92
C TRP A 16 -0.96 3.90 -14.79
N LYS A 17 -0.56 4.94 -15.51
CA LYS A 17 0.81 5.45 -15.47
C LYS A 17 0.81 6.89 -15.00
N PHE A 18 1.73 7.21 -14.11
CA PHE A 18 2.01 8.58 -13.71
C PHE A 18 3.50 8.73 -13.39
N GLU A 19 3.95 9.97 -13.36
CA GLU A 19 5.34 10.32 -13.10
C GLU A 19 5.45 10.97 -11.74
N THR A 20 6.46 10.58 -10.98
CA THR A 20 6.93 11.28 -9.79
C THR A 20 8.21 12.04 -10.12
N ALA A 21 8.82 12.72 -9.15
CA ALA A 21 10.06 13.45 -9.40
C ALA A 21 11.22 12.53 -9.83
N LYS A 22 11.17 11.24 -9.42
CA LYS A 22 12.26 10.27 -9.65
C LYS A 22 11.87 9.07 -10.49
N TYR A 23 10.60 8.70 -10.55
CA TYR A 23 10.16 7.42 -11.11
C TYR A 23 8.97 7.55 -12.06
N TYR A 24 8.95 6.66 -13.05
CA TYR A 24 7.75 6.37 -13.82
C TYR A 24 7.01 5.24 -13.11
N VAL A 25 5.88 5.56 -12.49
CA VAL A 25 5.09 4.62 -11.70
C VAL A 25 3.96 4.07 -12.56
N THR A 26 3.86 2.74 -12.61
CA THR A 26 2.70 2.05 -13.17
C THR A 26 1.89 1.46 -12.03
N ILE A 27 0.67 1.96 -11.82
CA ILE A 27 -0.31 1.38 -10.90
C ILE A 27 -0.89 0.15 -11.54
N ILE A 28 -0.85 -0.94 -10.78
CA ILE A 28 -1.50 -2.20 -11.09
C ILE A 28 -2.64 -2.32 -10.08
N ASP A 29 -3.87 -1.99 -10.48
CA ASP A 29 -5.02 -2.22 -9.60
C ASP A 29 -5.41 -3.70 -9.66
N ALA A 30 -5.26 -4.39 -8.52
CA ALA A 30 -5.50 -5.82 -8.41
C ALA A 30 -6.82 -6.09 -7.69
N PRO A 31 -7.69 -6.98 -8.21
CA PRO A 31 -8.93 -7.37 -7.56
C PRO A 31 -8.71 -7.94 -6.15
N GLY A 32 -9.50 -7.50 -5.17
CA GLY A 32 -9.44 -8.05 -3.80
C GLY A 32 -10.29 -9.30 -3.56
N HIS A 33 -11.07 -9.74 -4.55
CA HIS A 33 -11.98 -10.87 -4.39
C HIS A 33 -11.27 -12.22 -4.66
N ARG A 34 -11.57 -13.24 -3.85
CA ARG A 34 -10.91 -14.56 -3.86
C ARG A 34 -10.87 -15.23 -5.22
N ASP A 35 -11.92 -15.06 -6.01
CA ASP A 35 -12.02 -15.64 -7.36
C ASP A 35 -11.03 -15.04 -8.37
N PHE A 36 -10.36 -13.94 -8.02
CA PHE A 36 -9.44 -13.20 -8.90
C PHE A 36 -8.00 -13.18 -8.38
N ILE A 37 -7.64 -14.08 -7.44
CA ILE A 37 -6.27 -14.23 -6.93
C ILE A 37 -5.27 -14.48 -8.08
N LYS A 38 -5.67 -15.17 -9.16
CA LYS A 38 -4.83 -15.36 -10.36
C LYS A 38 -4.39 -14.04 -11.01
N ASN A 39 -5.27 -13.04 -11.05
CA ASN A 39 -5.00 -11.72 -11.62
C ASN A 39 -4.11 -10.93 -10.65
N MET A 40 -4.33 -11.08 -9.34
CA MET A 40 -3.44 -10.52 -8.32
C MET A 40 -2.02 -11.10 -8.40
N ILE A 41 -1.86 -12.41 -8.60
CA ILE A 41 -0.54 -13.07 -8.70
C ILE A 41 0.25 -12.53 -9.89
N THR A 42 -0.38 -12.48 -11.07
CA THR A 42 0.26 -11.98 -12.29
C THR A 42 0.66 -10.51 -12.16
N GLY A 43 -0.22 -9.65 -11.64
CA GLY A 43 0.10 -8.24 -11.39
C GLY A 43 1.19 -8.03 -10.33
N THR A 44 1.07 -8.69 -9.18
CA THR A 44 2.00 -8.53 -8.05
C THR A 44 3.40 -9.08 -8.37
N SER A 45 3.50 -10.08 -9.26
CA SER A 45 4.80 -10.61 -9.71
C SER A 45 5.69 -9.58 -10.44
N GLN A 46 5.09 -8.50 -10.94
CA GLN A 46 5.79 -7.41 -11.62
C GLN A 46 5.99 -6.19 -10.71
N ALA A 47 5.46 -6.21 -9.49
CA ALA A 47 5.47 -5.07 -8.60
C ALA A 47 6.81 -4.96 -7.85
N ASP A 48 7.42 -3.78 -7.90
CA ASP A 48 8.64 -3.47 -7.14
C ASP A 48 8.32 -3.09 -5.67
N CYS A 49 7.12 -2.55 -5.45
CA CYS A 49 6.60 -2.17 -4.14
C CYS A 49 5.08 -2.42 -4.08
N ALA A 50 4.58 -2.78 -2.91
CA ALA A 50 3.16 -2.92 -2.62
C ALA A 50 2.66 -1.72 -1.82
N VAL A 51 1.49 -1.19 -2.20
CA VAL A 51 0.76 -0.21 -1.42
C VAL A 51 -0.45 -0.90 -0.78
N LEU A 52 -0.42 -1.04 0.54
CA LEU A 52 -1.49 -1.65 1.32
C LEU A 52 -2.41 -0.56 1.85
N ILE A 53 -3.64 -0.51 1.35
CA ILE A 53 -4.66 0.43 1.81
C ILE A 53 -5.44 -0.21 2.97
N VAL A 54 -5.49 0.49 4.10
CA VAL A 54 -6.18 0.07 5.33
C VAL A 54 -7.21 1.12 5.69
N ALA A 55 -8.48 0.73 5.83
CA ALA A 55 -9.52 1.67 6.25
C ALA A 55 -9.39 2.00 7.75
N ALA A 56 -9.55 3.28 8.10
CA ALA A 56 -9.48 3.78 9.47
C ALA A 56 -10.81 3.74 10.23
N GLY A 57 -11.92 3.60 9.49
CA GLY A 57 -13.27 3.55 10.05
C GLY A 57 -13.43 2.44 11.09
N THR A 58 -14.21 2.74 12.14
CA THR A 58 -14.56 1.76 13.18
C THR A 58 -15.38 0.62 12.57
N GLY A 59 -14.97 -0.63 12.81
CA GLY A 59 -15.57 -1.83 12.22
C GLY A 59 -14.95 -2.23 10.87
N GLU A 60 -14.59 -1.27 10.02
CA GLU A 60 -13.94 -1.55 8.73
C GLU A 60 -12.51 -2.07 8.92
N PHE A 61 -11.75 -1.42 9.81
CA PHE A 61 -10.40 -1.84 10.15
C PHE A 61 -10.38 -3.26 10.72
N GLU A 62 -11.25 -3.53 11.69
CA GLU A 62 -11.36 -4.80 12.40
C GLU A 62 -11.79 -5.93 11.44
N ALA A 63 -12.69 -5.64 10.50
CA ALA A 63 -13.07 -6.57 9.45
C ALA A 63 -11.90 -6.89 8.51
N GLY A 64 -11.14 -5.87 8.09
CA GLY A 64 -9.98 -6.00 7.20
C GLY A 64 -8.81 -6.77 7.81
N ILE A 65 -8.57 -6.61 9.11
CA ILE A 65 -7.54 -7.34 9.85
C ILE A 65 -8.06 -8.65 10.49
N SER A 66 -9.32 -9.03 10.26
CA SER A 66 -9.87 -10.29 10.76
C SER A 66 -9.21 -11.51 10.09
N LYS A 67 -9.47 -12.73 10.60
CA LYS A 67 -8.95 -13.98 10.00
C LYS A 67 -9.39 -14.17 8.53
N ASN A 68 -10.56 -13.63 8.17
CA ASN A 68 -11.11 -13.68 6.81
C ASN A 68 -10.90 -12.35 6.06
N GLY A 69 -10.10 -11.44 6.63
CA GLY A 69 -9.87 -10.12 6.09
C GLY A 69 -8.89 -10.12 4.93
N GLN A 70 -9.20 -9.34 3.88
CA GLN A 70 -8.39 -9.28 2.66
C GLN A 70 -7.03 -8.61 2.87
N THR A 71 -6.94 -7.63 3.78
CA THR A 71 -5.68 -6.93 4.10
C THR A 71 -4.59 -7.91 4.51
N ARG A 72 -4.98 -8.99 5.19
CA ARG A 72 -4.09 -10.07 5.62
C ARG A 72 -3.60 -10.91 4.45
N GLU A 73 -4.53 -11.41 3.64
CA GLU A 73 -4.22 -12.24 2.48
C GLU A 73 -3.34 -11.44 1.48
N HIS A 74 -3.65 -10.16 1.23
CA HIS A 74 -2.89 -9.34 0.30
C HIS A 74 -1.45 -9.08 0.75
N ALA A 75 -1.25 -8.74 2.02
CA ALA A 75 0.09 -8.50 2.55
C ALA A 75 0.96 -9.78 2.53
N LEU A 76 0.35 -10.93 2.81
CA LEU A 76 1.02 -12.23 2.72
C LEU A 76 1.38 -12.58 1.26
N LEU A 77 0.43 -12.44 0.34
CA LEU A 77 0.65 -12.71 -1.08
C LEU A 77 1.76 -11.84 -1.67
N ALA A 78 1.77 -10.53 -1.36
CA ALA A 78 2.84 -9.62 -1.77
C ALA A 78 4.21 -10.11 -1.27
N PHE A 79 4.29 -10.56 -0.02
CA PHE A 79 5.55 -11.05 0.56
C PHE A 79 6.01 -12.36 -0.09
N THR A 80 5.09 -13.30 -0.33
CA THR A 80 5.37 -14.59 -0.97
C THR A 80 5.85 -14.41 -2.41
N LEU A 81 5.30 -13.42 -3.13
CA LEU A 81 5.68 -13.10 -4.51
C LEU A 81 6.99 -12.31 -4.63
N GLY A 82 7.64 -11.98 -3.51
CA GLY A 82 8.95 -11.36 -3.48
C GLY A 82 8.94 -9.83 -3.38
N VAL A 83 7.77 -9.22 -3.20
CA VAL A 83 7.67 -7.78 -2.93
C VAL A 83 8.14 -7.52 -1.50
N ARG A 84 9.33 -6.93 -1.36
CA ARG A 84 9.95 -6.66 -0.05
C ARG A 84 9.68 -5.25 0.47
N GLN A 85 9.26 -4.35 -0.41
CA GLN A 85 8.95 -2.96 -0.07
C GLN A 85 7.44 -2.77 0.06
N LEU A 86 7.01 -2.27 1.21
CA LEU A 86 5.61 -2.07 1.55
C LEU A 86 5.38 -0.64 2.02
N ILE A 87 4.33 -0.02 1.52
CA ILE A 87 3.80 1.27 1.99
C ILE A 87 2.38 1.00 2.50
N VAL A 88 2.05 1.51 3.68
CA VAL A 88 0.72 1.39 4.28
C VAL A 88 0.03 2.75 4.24
N GLY A 89 -1.06 2.84 3.48
CA GLY A 89 -1.94 4.00 3.44
C GLY A 89 -3.14 3.77 4.35
N VAL A 90 -3.22 4.50 5.47
CA VAL A 90 -4.38 4.46 6.38
C VAL A 90 -5.43 5.42 5.82
N ASN A 91 -6.40 4.87 5.09
CA ASN A 91 -7.42 5.60 4.34
C ASN A 91 -8.69 5.85 5.16
N LYS A 92 -9.55 6.76 4.68
CA LYS A 92 -10.80 7.19 5.35
C LYS A 92 -10.56 7.82 6.72
N MET A 93 -9.46 8.57 6.88
CA MET A 93 -9.18 9.32 8.11
C MET A 93 -10.27 10.35 8.44
N ASP A 94 -11.01 10.84 7.44
CA ASP A 94 -12.19 11.67 7.59
C ASP A 94 -13.35 10.97 8.33
N SER A 95 -13.44 9.64 8.22
CA SER A 95 -14.51 8.81 8.78
C SER A 95 -14.18 8.25 10.17
N THR A 96 -13.06 8.63 10.78
CA THR A 96 -12.77 8.26 12.17
C THR A 96 -13.66 9.05 13.13
N GLU A 97 -13.85 8.52 14.35
CA GLU A 97 -14.57 9.22 15.41
C GLU A 97 -13.59 9.54 16.56
N PRO A 98 -13.18 10.81 16.76
CA PRO A 98 -13.47 12.01 15.95
C PRO A 98 -12.75 12.02 14.58
N PRO A 99 -13.18 12.85 13.60
CA PRO A 99 -12.52 12.93 12.30
C PRO A 99 -11.03 13.27 12.42
N TYR A 100 -10.19 12.60 11.62
CA TYR A 100 -8.74 12.74 11.62
C TYR A 100 -8.09 12.47 13.00
N SER A 101 -8.56 11.44 13.71
CA SER A 101 -8.10 11.07 15.05
C SER A 101 -6.69 10.48 15.06
N GLU A 102 -5.75 11.15 15.75
CA GLU A 102 -4.40 10.65 15.99
C GLU A 102 -4.37 9.33 16.80
N PRO A 103 -5.12 9.19 17.92
CA PRO A 103 -5.17 7.93 18.65
C PRO A 103 -5.56 6.73 17.79
N ARG A 104 -6.53 6.92 16.88
CA ARG A 104 -6.98 5.85 15.98
C ARG A 104 -5.89 5.47 14.97
N PHE A 105 -5.17 6.45 14.44
CA PHE A 105 -4.04 6.18 13.55
C PHE A 105 -2.92 5.40 14.26
N GLU A 106 -2.54 5.78 15.47
CA GLU A 106 -1.49 5.09 16.23
C GLU A 106 -1.91 3.66 16.64
N GLU A 107 -3.19 3.43 16.96
CA GLU A 107 -3.75 2.10 17.16
C GLU A 107 -3.58 1.22 15.91
N ILE A 108 -4.06 1.70 14.76
CA ILE A 108 -3.97 0.99 13.47
C ILE A 108 -2.51 0.71 13.12
N LYS A 109 -1.64 1.70 13.25
CA LYS A 109 -0.21 1.58 12.99
C LYS A 109 0.41 0.50 13.85
N LYS A 110 0.10 0.44 15.14
CA LYS A 110 0.61 -0.57 16.07
C LYS A 110 0.14 -1.98 15.70
N GLU A 111 -1.14 -2.14 15.41
CA GLU A 111 -1.71 -3.44 15.04
C GLU A 111 -1.20 -3.94 13.69
N VAL A 112 -1.21 -3.09 12.66
CA VAL A 112 -0.69 -3.42 11.33
C VAL A 112 0.81 -3.70 11.42
N SER A 113 1.58 -2.93 12.20
CA SER A 113 3.01 -3.19 12.42
C SER A 113 3.28 -4.56 13.04
N SER A 114 2.49 -4.96 14.05
CA SER A 114 2.58 -6.30 14.65
C SER A 114 2.26 -7.39 13.62
N TYR A 115 1.29 -7.12 12.74
CA TYR A 115 0.85 -8.06 11.73
C TYR A 115 1.87 -8.24 10.59
N ILE A 116 2.36 -7.16 9.98
CA ILE A 116 3.37 -7.22 8.91
C ILE A 116 4.69 -7.82 9.42
N LYS A 117 5.02 -7.62 10.71
CA LYS A 117 6.17 -8.27 11.35
C LYS A 117 6.03 -9.79 11.40
N LYS A 118 4.81 -10.32 11.64
CA LYS A 118 4.53 -11.76 11.61
C LYS A 118 4.62 -12.34 10.20
N ILE A 119 4.26 -11.56 9.18
CA ILE A 119 4.42 -11.98 7.78
C ILE A 119 5.90 -12.06 7.39
N GLY A 120 6.73 -11.15 7.90
CA GLY A 120 8.17 -11.12 7.64
C GLY A 120 8.70 -9.77 7.16
N TYR A 121 7.85 -8.74 7.05
CA TYR A 121 8.32 -7.38 6.78
C TYR A 121 8.97 -6.77 8.03
N ASN A 122 9.93 -5.87 7.82
CA ASN A 122 10.48 -5.04 8.89
C ASN A 122 9.61 -3.79 9.08
N PRO A 123 8.88 -3.61 10.20
CA PRO A 123 8.02 -2.45 10.41
C PRO A 123 8.76 -1.11 10.35
N ALA A 124 10.05 -1.07 10.71
CA ALA A 124 10.86 0.15 10.64
C ALA A 124 11.16 0.61 9.19
N ALA A 125 11.08 -0.32 8.22
CA ALA A 125 11.29 -0.03 6.81
C ALA A 125 9.98 0.32 6.06
N VAL A 126 8.83 0.15 6.72
CA VAL A 126 7.50 0.34 6.15
C VAL A 126 6.99 1.74 6.47
N VAL A 127 6.55 2.44 5.44
CA VAL A 127 6.00 3.78 5.55
C VAL A 127 4.53 3.69 5.94
N PHE A 128 4.09 4.48 6.92
CA PHE A 128 2.68 4.63 7.29
C PHE A 128 2.23 6.06 6.98
N VAL A 129 1.27 6.23 6.07
CA VAL A 129 0.72 7.54 5.71
C VAL A 129 -0.79 7.58 6.01
N PRO A 130 -1.27 8.48 6.88
CA PRO A 130 -2.70 8.73 7.02
C PRO A 130 -3.19 9.53 5.82
N ILE A 131 -4.18 9.01 5.11
CA ILE A 131 -4.74 9.61 3.88
C ILE A 131 -6.27 9.67 3.94
N SER A 132 -6.84 10.58 3.16
CA SER A 132 -8.25 10.48 2.75
C SER A 132 -8.30 10.50 1.23
N GLY A 133 -8.55 9.34 0.62
CA GLY A 133 -8.64 9.23 -0.84
C GLY A 133 -9.82 10.02 -1.42
N TRP A 134 -10.87 10.28 -0.63
CA TRP A 134 -12.03 11.05 -1.08
C TRP A 134 -11.76 12.56 -1.09
N HIS A 135 -11.09 13.06 -0.06
CA HIS A 135 -10.78 14.48 0.08
C HIS A 135 -9.41 14.87 -0.49
N GLY A 136 -8.58 13.90 -0.86
CA GLY A 136 -7.21 14.13 -1.36
C GLY A 136 -6.18 14.43 -0.27
N ASP A 137 -6.54 14.31 1.01
CA ASP A 137 -5.65 14.64 2.13
C ASP A 137 -4.41 13.73 2.17
N ASN A 138 -3.22 14.33 2.24
CA ASN A 138 -1.90 13.64 2.27
C ASN A 138 -1.59 12.77 1.04
N MET A 139 -2.33 12.91 -0.06
CA MET A 139 -2.07 12.18 -1.30
C MET A 139 -0.89 12.80 -2.07
N LEU A 140 -1.05 14.07 -2.44
CA LEU A 140 -0.08 14.88 -3.18
C LEU A 140 0.49 16.01 -2.33
N GLU A 141 -0.37 16.61 -1.51
CA GLU A 141 -0.03 17.74 -0.64
C GLU A 141 -0.36 17.39 0.82
N PRO A 142 0.40 17.94 1.78
CA PRO A 142 0.12 17.74 3.20
C PRO A 142 -1.22 18.38 3.56
N SER A 143 -2.04 17.65 4.31
CA SER A 143 -3.34 18.13 4.78
C SER A 143 -3.20 19.07 5.97
N ALA A 144 -3.93 20.19 5.93
CA ALA A 144 -4.07 21.09 7.07
C ALA A 144 -4.94 20.49 8.20
N LYS A 145 -5.72 19.44 7.92
CA LYS A 145 -6.64 18.80 8.89
C LYS A 145 -5.94 17.83 9.83
N MET A 146 -4.70 17.46 9.54
CA MET A 146 -3.88 16.56 10.36
C MET A 146 -2.62 17.27 10.87
N PRO A 147 -2.74 18.32 11.71
CA PRO A 147 -1.59 19.07 12.21
C PRO A 147 -0.68 18.23 13.12
N TRP A 148 -1.21 17.15 13.70
CA TRP A 148 -0.46 16.20 14.51
C TRP A 148 0.46 15.30 13.68
N PHE A 149 0.15 15.07 12.40
CA PHE A 149 0.98 14.25 11.53
C PHE A 149 2.18 15.04 11.02
N LYS A 150 3.33 14.87 11.67
CA LYS A 150 4.58 15.56 11.31
C LYS A 150 5.25 15.00 10.07
N GLY A 151 4.82 13.83 9.61
CA GLY A 151 5.42 13.06 8.53
C GLY A 151 5.75 11.65 8.97
N TRP A 152 6.07 10.82 7.99
CA TRP A 152 6.60 9.48 8.20
C TRP A 152 8.13 9.52 8.11
N SER A 153 8.77 8.60 8.82
CA SER A 153 10.21 8.37 8.75
C SER A 153 10.44 6.87 8.74
N VAL A 154 11.30 6.39 7.85
CA VAL A 154 11.67 4.99 7.74
C VAL A 154 13.17 4.83 7.76
N GLU A 155 13.60 3.75 8.41
CA GLU A 155 15.00 3.35 8.51
C GLU A 155 15.18 2.03 7.76
N ARG A 156 15.95 2.09 6.68
CA ARG A 156 16.32 0.94 5.85
C ARG A 156 17.82 0.74 5.89
N LYS A 157 18.27 -0.45 5.50
CA LYS A 157 19.71 -0.75 5.44
C LYS A 157 20.45 0.18 4.46
N GLU A 158 19.79 0.61 3.39
CA GLU A 158 20.34 1.52 2.39
C GLU A 158 20.18 3.02 2.71
N GLY A 159 19.51 3.39 3.82
CA GLY A 159 19.37 4.79 4.23
C GLY A 159 18.09 5.12 5.00
N LYS A 160 18.03 6.36 5.52
CA LYS A 160 16.83 6.94 6.13
C LYS A 160 16.09 7.77 5.09
N ALA A 161 14.77 7.68 5.09
CA ALA A 161 13.90 8.53 4.29
C ALA A 161 12.79 9.10 5.16
N GLU A 162 12.41 10.34 4.89
CA GLU A 162 11.32 11.04 5.54
C GLU A 162 10.47 11.77 4.51
N GLY A 163 9.20 11.95 4.82
CA GLY A 163 8.25 12.63 3.94
C GLY A 163 6.91 12.83 4.63
N LYS A 164 5.97 13.47 3.94
CA LYS A 164 4.65 13.78 4.51
C LYS A 164 3.50 13.19 3.71
N THR A 165 3.69 12.99 2.42
CA THR A 165 2.62 12.56 1.53
C THR A 165 2.81 11.12 1.06
N LEU A 166 1.78 10.57 0.43
CA LEU A 166 1.84 9.28 -0.22
C LEU A 166 2.78 9.32 -1.44
N ILE A 167 2.81 10.43 -2.18
CA ILE A 167 3.73 10.56 -3.32
C ILE A 167 5.20 10.61 -2.87
N ASP A 168 5.50 11.28 -1.74
CA ASP A 168 6.84 11.23 -1.15
C ASP A 168 7.24 9.79 -0.79
N ALA A 169 6.28 9.00 -0.29
CA ALA A 169 6.53 7.61 0.09
C ALA A 169 6.87 6.75 -1.11
N LEU A 170 6.24 7.00 -2.26
CA LEU A 170 6.54 6.36 -3.53
C LEU A 170 7.92 6.79 -4.06
N ASP A 171 8.27 8.07 -3.95
CA ASP A 171 9.59 8.57 -4.35
C ASP A 171 10.74 8.07 -3.45
N ALA A 172 10.41 7.65 -2.22
CA ALA A 172 11.34 7.03 -1.30
C ALA A 172 11.48 5.51 -1.49
N ILE A 173 10.81 4.90 -2.48
CA ILE A 173 11.03 3.49 -2.83
C ILE A 173 12.46 3.31 -3.34
N LEU A 174 13.11 2.24 -2.89
CA LEU A 174 14.43 1.87 -3.37
C LEU A 174 14.29 1.18 -4.73
N PRO A 175 15.17 1.48 -5.70
CA PRO A 175 15.16 0.80 -6.97
C PRO A 175 15.44 -0.70 -6.74
N PRO A 176 14.64 -1.61 -7.34
CA PRO A 176 14.88 -3.04 -7.25
C PRO A 176 16.22 -3.40 -7.89
N SER A 177 16.94 -4.37 -7.32
CA SER A 177 18.09 -4.95 -8.00
C SER A 177 17.60 -5.79 -9.18
N ARG A 178 17.78 -5.25 -10.40
CA ARG A 178 17.39 -5.96 -11.61
C ARG A 178 18.38 -7.12 -11.85
N PRO A 179 17.90 -8.31 -12.24
CA PRO A 179 18.75 -9.49 -12.43
C PRO A 179 19.52 -9.43 -13.76
N THR A 180 20.31 -8.39 -13.99
CA THR A 180 21.14 -8.22 -15.20
C THR A 180 22.25 -9.26 -15.28
N ASP A 181 22.69 -9.78 -14.12
CA ASP A 181 23.79 -10.75 -14.03
C ASP A 181 23.32 -12.21 -14.19
N LYS A 182 22.01 -12.44 -14.27
CA LYS A 182 21.44 -13.78 -14.45
C LYS A 182 21.28 -14.10 -15.93
N ALA A 183 21.33 -15.39 -16.27
CA ALA A 183 21.07 -15.84 -17.63
C ALA A 183 19.69 -15.40 -18.11
N LEU A 184 19.60 -14.94 -19.37
CA LEU A 184 18.34 -14.52 -19.98
C LEU A 184 17.30 -15.64 -19.89
N ARG A 185 16.10 -15.27 -19.45
CA ARG A 185 14.90 -16.11 -19.44
C ARG A 185 13.78 -15.29 -20.06
N LEU A 186 13.27 -15.73 -21.20
CA LEU A 186 12.18 -15.08 -21.92
C LEU A 186 11.12 -16.14 -22.23
N PRO A 187 10.09 -16.29 -21.39
CA PRO A 187 8.98 -17.20 -21.69
C PRO A 187 8.22 -16.65 -22.90
N LEU A 188 7.97 -17.51 -23.89
CA LEU A 188 7.17 -17.16 -25.06
C LEU A 188 5.68 -17.18 -24.68
N GLN A 189 4.94 -16.17 -25.14
CA GLN A 189 3.52 -15.98 -24.88
C GLN A 189 2.65 -16.67 -25.92
#